data_AF-A0A1A8J011-F1
#
_entry.id   AF-A0A1A8J011-F1
#
_cell.length_a   1.000
_cell.length_b   1.000
_cell.length_c   1.000
_cell.angle_alpha   90.00
_cell.angle_beta   90.00
_cell.angle_gamma   90.00
#
_symmetry.space_group_name_H-M   'P 1'
#
loop_
_entity.id
_entity.type
_entity.pdbx_description
1 polymer ?
#
loop_
_entity_poly.entity_id
_entity_poly.type
_entity_poly.pdbx_seq_one_letter_code
_entity_poly.pdbx_strand_id
1 'polypeptide(L)'
;MLDTLTFLLERLFLLAHIKLSSLTPPPATEPPLPLRDEPVLPHRFQRGDLLEVPRTLFTHFGIYLGEDRVAHLIPDILPVLTADRLQIQQTVTNSRLLLGVLTKRASIRVDSVEDFAYGAGIVLNRMDREAVRSPLPGEEVAQRAELLLGSISYSLLWNNCEHFVTYCRYGTGTSLQTEQFCEWMKSLIRDQRTVVLTALLGLLAMACWGVSSGTALPALLVPFTLWMAS
;
A
#
# COMPACT_ATOMS: atom_id res chain seq x y z
N MET A 1 -22.78 11.89 -7.41
CA MET A 1 -22.15 10.57 -7.69
C MET A 1 -20.78 10.42 -7.02
N LEU A 2 -19.98 11.49 -6.89
CA LEU A 2 -18.70 11.45 -6.17
C LEU A 2 -18.92 11.29 -4.65
N ASP A 3 -19.93 11.96 -4.10
CA ASP A 3 -20.24 11.94 -2.65
C ASP A 3 -20.70 10.56 -2.14
N THR A 4 -21.37 9.79 -2.99
CA THR A 4 -21.78 8.42 -2.68
C THR A 4 -20.61 7.45 -2.64
N LEU A 5 -19.58 7.67 -3.47
CA LEU A 5 -18.39 6.82 -3.53
C LEU A 5 -17.45 7.12 -2.36
N THR A 6 -17.26 8.40 -2.03
CA THR A 6 -16.48 8.83 -0.86
C THR A 6 -17.10 8.35 0.44
N PHE A 7 -18.42 8.45 0.58
CA PHE A 7 -19.15 7.92 1.73
C PHE A 7 -19.03 6.39 1.87
N LEU A 8 -19.04 5.66 0.75
CA LEU A 8 -18.87 4.20 0.75
C LEU A 8 -17.44 3.79 1.14
N LEU A 9 -16.44 4.51 0.63
CA LEU A 9 -15.02 4.33 0.98
C LEU A 9 -14.76 4.65 2.45
N GLU A 10 -15.32 5.74 2.96
CA GLU A 10 -15.19 6.16 4.36
C GLU A 10 -15.84 5.12 5.30
N ARG A 11 -17.01 4.58 4.94
CA ARG A 11 -17.65 3.49 5.70
C ARG A 11 -16.91 2.16 5.62
N LEU A 12 -16.33 1.82 4.48
CA LEU A 12 -15.46 0.65 4.36
C LEU A 12 -14.20 0.79 5.24
N PHE A 13 -13.66 2.00 5.36
CA PHE A 13 -12.54 2.31 6.24
C PHE A 13 -12.90 2.18 7.73
N LEU A 14 -14.08 2.67 8.13
CA LEU A 14 -14.60 2.51 9.49
C LEU A 14 -14.83 1.04 9.83
N LEU A 15 -15.34 0.24 8.89
CA LEU A 15 -15.53 -1.20 9.08
C LEU A 15 -14.20 -1.95 9.20
N ALA A 16 -13.17 -1.54 8.46
CA ALA A 16 -11.81 -2.08 8.59
C ALA A 16 -11.20 -1.76 9.97
N HIS A 17 -11.43 -0.56 10.51
CA HIS A 17 -11.01 -0.18 11.87
C HIS A 17 -11.67 -1.02 12.98
N ILE A 18 -12.94 -1.39 12.80
CA ILE A 18 -13.70 -2.17 13.81
C ILE A 18 -13.28 -3.66 13.81
N LYS A 19 -12.97 -4.25 12.64
CA LYS A 19 -12.52 -5.65 12.59
C LYS A 19 -11.04 -5.83 12.95
N LEU A 20 -10.18 -4.88 12.62
CA LEU A 20 -8.75 -4.99 12.91
C LEU A 20 -8.44 -4.87 14.42
N SER A 21 -9.23 -4.09 15.16
CA SER A 21 -9.13 -3.97 16.62
C SER A 21 -9.56 -5.23 17.39
N SER A 22 -10.28 -6.16 16.73
CA SER A 22 -10.66 -7.45 17.32
C SER A 22 -9.62 -8.57 17.14
N LEU A 23 -8.55 -8.32 16.37
CA LEU A 23 -7.50 -9.29 16.04
C LEU A 23 -6.16 -9.01 16.74
N THR A 24 -6.07 -7.98 17.58
CA THR A 24 -4.86 -7.66 18.35
C THR A 24 -4.87 -8.37 19.72
N PRO A 25 -3.82 -9.12 20.09
CA PRO A 25 -3.65 -9.60 21.47
C PRO A 25 -3.52 -8.41 22.45
N PRO A 26 -3.81 -8.58 23.75
CA PRO A 26 -3.80 -7.47 24.71
C PRO A 26 -2.40 -6.84 24.81
N PRO A 27 -2.31 -5.53 25.07
CA PRO A 27 -1.04 -4.82 25.12
C PRO A 27 -0.15 -5.40 26.22
N ALA A 28 1.07 -5.78 25.84
CA ALA A 28 2.12 -6.09 26.79
C ALA A 28 2.45 -4.82 27.59
N THR A 29 2.67 -5.02 28.89
CA THR A 29 3.03 -4.01 29.89
C THR A 29 4.15 -3.08 29.38
N GLU A 30 3.94 -1.77 29.52
CA GLU A 30 4.85 -0.71 29.08
C GLU A 30 6.29 -0.94 29.54
N PRO A 31 7.30 -0.92 28.64
CA PRO A 31 8.68 -0.75 29.04
C PRO A 31 8.94 0.73 29.42
N PRO A 32 9.93 1.02 30.28
CA PRO A 32 10.14 2.37 30.83
C PRO A 32 10.51 3.42 29.76
N LEU A 33 10.01 4.65 29.94
CA LEU A 33 10.26 5.87 29.15
C LEU A 33 11.76 6.28 29.04
N PRO A 34 12.13 7.11 28.03
CA PRO A 34 13.36 6.97 27.28
C PRO A 34 14.55 7.70 27.89
N LEU A 35 15.73 7.10 27.78
CA LEU A 35 17.01 7.76 28.01
C LEU A 35 17.43 8.52 26.75
N ARG A 36 17.29 9.86 26.84
CA ARG A 36 18.10 10.95 26.28
C ARG A 36 18.53 10.92 24.81
N ASP A 37 18.28 12.07 24.18
CA ASP A 37 18.74 12.52 22.87
C ASP A 37 20.22 12.17 22.59
N GLU A 38 20.42 11.29 21.61
CA GLU A 38 21.66 11.23 20.84
C GLU A 38 21.39 11.91 19.48
N PRO A 39 22.21 12.89 19.06
CA PRO A 39 22.04 13.56 17.78
C PRO A 39 22.17 12.53 16.64
N VAL A 40 21.20 12.54 15.73
CA VAL A 40 21.14 11.65 14.56
C VAL A 40 22.40 11.85 13.70
N LEU A 41 23.33 10.89 13.78
CA LEU A 41 24.58 10.93 13.00
C LEU A 41 24.30 10.80 11.48
N PRO A 42 24.96 11.58 10.62
CA PRO A 42 24.72 11.63 9.16
C PRO A 42 25.27 10.44 8.35
N HIS A 43 25.58 9.30 8.98
CA HIS A 43 26.29 8.18 8.35
C HIS A 43 25.47 6.89 8.19
N ARG A 44 24.13 6.94 8.31
CA ARG A 44 23.32 5.71 8.40
C ARG A 44 22.89 5.11 7.05
N PHE A 45 22.88 5.88 5.96
CA PHE A 45 22.36 5.43 4.67
C PHE A 45 23.42 5.50 3.57
N GLN A 46 23.49 4.44 2.76
CA GLN A 46 24.31 4.37 1.57
C GLN A 46 23.43 4.56 0.33
N ARG A 47 23.94 5.29 -0.66
CA ARG A 47 23.25 5.52 -1.93
C ARG A 47 22.91 4.16 -2.58
N GLY A 48 21.63 3.98 -2.90
CA GLY A 48 21.07 2.71 -3.37
C GLY A 48 20.41 1.84 -2.29
N ASP A 49 20.46 2.24 -1.02
CA ASP A 49 19.73 1.54 0.05
C ASP A 49 18.23 1.57 -0.21
N LEU A 50 17.59 0.41 -0.05
CA LEU A 50 16.15 0.28 -0.03
C LEU A 50 15.66 0.59 1.38
N LEU A 51 14.77 1.58 1.44
CA LEU A 51 14.14 2.06 2.67
C LEU A 51 12.71 1.56 2.75
N GLU A 52 12.35 1.00 3.90
CA GLU A 52 11.00 0.54 4.21
C GLU A 52 10.46 1.33 5.39
N VAL A 53 9.24 1.83 5.25
CA VAL A 53 8.56 2.59 6.29
C VAL A 53 7.21 1.96 6.55
N PRO A 54 7.03 1.27 7.70
CA PRO A 54 5.75 0.71 8.07
C PRO A 54 4.69 1.82 8.21
N ARG A 55 3.57 1.68 7.49
CA ARG A 55 2.35 2.48 7.70
C ARG A 55 1.29 1.61 8.35
N THR A 56 0.17 2.23 8.72
CA THR A 56 -0.96 1.55 9.35
C THR A 56 -1.58 0.45 8.49
N LEU A 57 -1.56 0.56 7.16
CA LEU A 57 -2.24 -0.37 6.24
C LEU A 57 -1.32 -1.07 5.23
N PHE A 58 -0.09 -0.59 5.06
CA PHE A 58 0.87 -1.13 4.10
C PHE A 58 2.29 -0.68 4.49
N THR A 59 3.30 -1.28 3.88
CA THR A 59 4.67 -0.78 3.99
C THR A 59 4.96 0.12 2.81
N HIS A 60 5.47 1.32 3.06
CA HIS A 60 5.88 2.24 2.00
C HIS A 60 7.38 2.08 1.72
N PHE A 61 7.75 2.14 0.44
CA PHE A 61 9.11 1.83 -0.01
C PHE A 61 9.74 3.01 -0.77
N GLY A 62 11.05 3.15 -0.64
CA GLY A 62 11.85 4.12 -1.38
C GLY A 62 13.30 3.67 -1.57
N ILE A 63 14.02 4.34 -2.47
CA ILE A 63 15.46 4.17 -2.69
C ILE A 63 16.18 5.44 -2.23
N TYR A 64 17.16 5.29 -1.35
CA TYR A 64 18.01 6.40 -0.93
C TYR A 64 18.96 6.81 -2.05
N LEU A 65 18.94 8.10 -2.42
CA LEU A 65 19.77 8.67 -3.48
C LEU A 65 21.03 9.35 -2.92
N GLY A 66 21.25 9.37 -1.61
CA GLY A 66 22.31 10.20 -1.01
C GLY A 66 21.84 11.60 -0.68
N GLU A 67 22.58 12.28 0.19
CA GLU A 67 22.33 13.69 0.56
C GLU A 67 20.90 13.95 1.05
N ASP A 68 20.38 13.09 1.93
CA ASP A 68 19.03 13.21 2.49
C ASP A 68 17.88 13.10 1.46
N ARG A 69 18.14 12.50 0.29
CA ARG A 69 17.14 12.34 -0.78
C ARG A 69 16.65 10.91 -0.90
N VAL A 70 15.33 10.73 -1.04
CA VAL A 70 14.69 9.43 -1.24
C VAL A 70 13.78 9.47 -2.47
N ALA A 71 14.04 8.61 -3.45
CA ALA A 71 13.12 8.37 -4.55
C ALA A 71 12.05 7.36 -4.14
N HIS A 72 10.78 7.68 -4.35
CA HIS A 72 9.67 6.78 -4.04
C HIS A 72 8.48 7.02 -4.98
N LEU A 73 7.73 5.95 -5.24
CA LEU A 73 6.50 5.99 -6.02
C LEU A 73 5.31 6.33 -5.12
N ILE A 74 4.58 7.39 -5.46
CA ILE A 74 3.36 7.77 -4.77
C ILE A 74 2.19 7.76 -5.77
N PRO A 75 1.02 7.18 -5.43
CA PRO A 75 -0.21 7.30 -6.23
C PRO A 75 -0.78 8.71 -6.12
N ASP A 76 -0.09 9.67 -6.70
CA ASP A 76 -0.39 11.08 -6.62
C ASP A 76 -0.97 11.59 -7.95
N ILE A 77 -2.19 12.12 -7.89
CA ILE A 77 -2.87 12.70 -9.05
C ILE A 77 -2.45 14.15 -9.36
N LEU A 78 -1.93 14.89 -8.38
CA LEU A 78 -1.70 16.33 -8.53
C LEU A 78 -0.71 16.69 -9.66
N PRO A 79 0.38 15.94 -9.89
CA PRO A 79 1.28 16.16 -11.03
C PRO A 79 0.58 16.06 -12.41
N VAL A 80 -0.61 15.44 -12.48
CA VAL A 80 -1.44 15.38 -13.68
C VAL A 80 -2.37 16.60 -13.79
N LEU A 81 -2.78 17.16 -12.65
CA LEU A 81 -3.77 18.25 -12.59
C LEU A 81 -3.14 19.64 -12.61
N THR A 82 -1.90 19.78 -12.13
CA THR A 82 -1.19 21.06 -12.07
C THR A 82 0.29 20.88 -12.37
N ALA A 83 0.90 21.90 -12.98
CA ALA A 83 2.35 22.01 -13.15
C ALA A 83 3.01 22.81 -12.01
N ASP A 84 2.22 23.28 -11.04
CA ASP A 84 2.70 24.06 -9.90
C ASP A 84 3.51 23.16 -8.93
N ARG A 85 4.83 23.31 -8.97
CA ARG A 85 5.76 22.55 -8.15
C ARG A 85 5.55 22.75 -6.65
N LEU A 86 5.12 23.94 -6.22
CA LEU A 86 4.90 24.22 -4.80
C LEU A 86 3.72 23.41 -4.25
N GLN A 87 2.64 23.29 -5.03
CA GLN A 87 1.49 22.45 -4.64
C GLN A 87 1.81 20.96 -4.71
N ILE A 88 2.62 20.54 -5.68
CA ILE A 88 3.02 19.12 -5.81
C ILE A 88 3.85 18.69 -4.59
N GLN A 89 4.75 19.55 -4.11
CA GLN A 89 5.65 19.31 -2.98
C GLN A 89 4.95 19.38 -1.60
N GLN A 90 3.74 19.94 -1.51
CA GLN A 90 2.97 19.89 -0.27
C GLN A 90 2.63 18.45 0.14
N THR A 91 2.52 18.24 1.46
CA THR A 91 2.17 16.95 2.08
C THR A 91 0.97 16.32 1.39
N VAL A 92 1.11 15.05 1.03
CA VAL A 92 0.09 14.33 0.26
C VAL A 92 -1.05 13.94 1.20
N THR A 93 -2.28 14.39 0.91
CA THR A 93 -3.47 14.02 1.68
C THR A 93 -3.96 12.62 1.29
N ASN A 94 -4.64 11.93 2.21
CA ASN A 94 -5.25 10.62 1.92
C ASN A 94 -6.21 10.68 0.72
N SER A 95 -6.97 11.77 0.56
CA SER A 95 -7.87 11.97 -0.59
C SER A 95 -7.12 12.02 -1.92
N ARG A 96 -5.95 12.69 -1.95
CA ARG A 96 -5.08 12.78 -3.13
C ARG A 96 -4.49 11.42 -3.50
N LEU A 97 -4.06 10.65 -2.49
CA LEU A 97 -3.58 9.28 -2.67
C LEU A 97 -4.66 8.35 -3.22
N LEU A 98 -5.85 8.36 -2.59
CA LEU A 98 -6.98 7.54 -3.04
C LEU A 98 -7.41 7.89 -4.46
N LEU A 99 -7.45 9.18 -4.80
CA LEU A 99 -7.82 9.61 -6.15
C LEU A 99 -6.76 9.19 -7.19
N GLY A 100 -5.47 9.23 -6.85
CA GLY A 100 -4.41 8.68 -7.70
C GLY A 100 -4.56 7.17 -7.92
N VAL A 101 -4.89 6.41 -6.88
CA VAL A 101 -5.19 4.97 -6.99
C VAL A 101 -6.39 4.72 -7.92
N LEU A 102 -7.50 5.43 -7.71
CA LEU A 102 -8.74 5.27 -8.51
C LEU A 102 -8.52 5.63 -9.98
N THR A 103 -7.71 6.67 -10.24
CA THR A 103 -7.39 7.13 -11.59
C THR A 103 -6.18 6.43 -12.22
N LYS A 104 -5.55 5.50 -11.49
CA LYS A 104 -4.32 4.78 -11.91
C LYS A 104 -3.19 5.73 -12.28
N ARG A 105 -3.01 6.80 -11.51
CA ARG A 105 -1.95 7.81 -11.68
C ARG A 105 -1.03 7.81 -10.48
N ALA A 106 0.27 7.80 -10.76
CA ALA A 106 1.32 7.96 -9.78
C ALA A 106 2.46 8.81 -10.32
N SER A 107 3.34 9.22 -9.41
CA SER A 107 4.61 9.83 -9.74
C SER A 107 5.72 9.24 -8.88
N ILE A 108 6.85 8.98 -9.50
CA ILE A 108 8.11 8.75 -8.79
C ILE A 108 8.73 10.13 -8.57
N ARG A 109 8.89 10.51 -7.31
CA ARG A 109 9.42 11.81 -6.90
C ARG A 109 10.49 11.64 -5.84
N VAL A 110 11.20 12.73 -5.57
CA VAL A 110 12.26 12.79 -4.58
C VAL A 110 11.82 13.68 -3.44
N ASP A 111 11.72 13.10 -2.25
CA ASP A 111 11.42 13.80 -1.00
C ASP A 111 12.61 13.65 -0.02
N SER A 112 12.62 14.44 1.06
CA SER A 112 13.62 14.30 2.13
C SER A 112 13.45 12.97 2.87
N VAL A 113 14.47 12.50 3.59
CA VAL A 113 14.31 11.28 4.41
C VAL A 113 13.25 11.49 5.49
N GLU A 114 13.18 12.70 6.07
CA GLU A 114 12.19 13.04 7.08
C GLU A 114 10.76 13.02 6.53
N ASP A 115 10.52 13.67 5.38
CA ASP A 115 9.21 13.69 4.72
C ASP A 115 8.78 12.28 4.28
N PHE A 116 9.73 11.50 3.76
CA PHE A 116 9.53 10.11 3.40
C PHE A 116 9.18 9.24 4.62
N ALA A 117 9.87 9.44 5.75
CA ALA A 117 9.64 8.69 6.99
C ALA A 117 8.33 9.10 7.67
N TYR A 118 7.94 10.36 7.59
CA TYR A 118 6.73 10.91 8.23
C TYR A 118 6.63 10.51 9.71
N GLY A 119 7.74 10.66 10.45
CA GLY A 119 7.84 10.31 11.87
C GLY A 119 7.86 8.80 12.19
N ALA A 120 7.83 7.92 11.20
CA ALA A 120 7.94 6.47 11.41
C ALA A 120 9.40 5.98 11.29
N GLY A 121 9.70 4.84 11.94
CA GLY A 121 11.01 4.21 11.84
C GLY A 121 11.30 3.67 10.44
N ILE A 122 12.57 3.79 10.01
CA ILE A 122 13.04 3.29 8.71
C ILE A 122 13.77 1.96 8.90
N VAL A 123 13.36 0.96 8.13
CA VAL A 123 14.03 -0.35 8.03
C VAL A 123 14.82 -0.40 6.72
N LEU A 124 16.06 -0.90 6.79
CA LEU A 124 16.99 -0.92 5.66
C LEU A 124 17.15 -2.31 5.07
N ASN A 125 17.05 -2.41 3.74
CA ASN A 125 17.46 -3.58 2.96
C ASN A 125 16.94 -4.92 3.50
N ARG A 126 15.77 -4.95 4.16
CA ARG A 126 15.24 -6.18 4.75
C ARG A 126 14.94 -7.20 3.66
N MET A 127 14.44 -6.75 2.52
CA MET A 127 14.18 -7.58 1.35
C MET A 127 15.42 -8.35 0.83
N ASP A 128 16.66 -7.93 1.13
CA ASP A 128 17.86 -8.67 0.67
C ASP A 128 17.94 -10.09 1.20
N ARG A 129 17.30 -10.36 2.34
CA ARG A 129 17.26 -11.69 2.95
C ARG A 129 16.19 -12.59 2.35
N GLU A 130 15.18 -11.97 1.74
CA GLU A 130 13.97 -12.64 1.25
C GLU A 130 13.97 -12.74 -0.29
N ALA A 131 14.71 -11.86 -0.96
CA ALA A 131 14.80 -11.81 -2.41
C ALA A 131 15.55 -13.03 -2.98
N VAL A 132 15.00 -13.56 -4.08
CA VAL A 132 15.61 -14.67 -4.82
C VAL A 132 16.91 -14.25 -5.53
N ARG A 133 17.02 -12.96 -5.88
CA ARG A 133 18.18 -12.39 -6.59
C ARG A 133 19.02 -11.53 -5.64
N SER A 134 20.33 -11.56 -5.84
CA SER A 134 21.24 -10.67 -5.13
C SER A 134 20.99 -9.20 -5.52
N PRO A 135 21.17 -8.25 -4.59
CA PRO A 135 21.05 -6.83 -4.89
C PRO A 135 22.13 -6.39 -5.88
N LEU A 136 21.77 -5.44 -6.74
CA LEU A 136 22.68 -4.73 -7.63
C LEU A 136 23.57 -3.75 -6.83
N PRO A 137 24.68 -3.29 -7.41
CA PRO A 137 25.52 -2.26 -6.77
C PRO A 137 24.72 -1.00 -6.46
N GLY A 138 24.88 -0.44 -5.25
CA GLY A 138 24.05 0.67 -4.76
C GLY A 138 23.99 1.88 -5.71
N GLU A 139 25.11 2.22 -6.34
CA GLU A 139 25.14 3.31 -7.33
C GLU A 139 24.26 3.01 -8.57
N GLU A 140 24.25 1.76 -9.04
CA GLU A 140 23.38 1.34 -10.14
C GLU A 140 21.90 1.40 -9.72
N VAL A 141 21.59 1.00 -8.48
CA VAL A 141 20.24 1.08 -7.91
C VAL A 141 19.74 2.53 -7.87
N ALA A 142 20.56 3.45 -7.39
CA ALA A 142 20.22 4.87 -7.32
C ALA A 142 20.03 5.48 -8.73
N GLN A 143 20.92 5.19 -9.67
CA GLN A 143 20.79 5.66 -11.06
C GLN A 143 19.51 5.17 -11.72
N ARG A 144 19.13 3.90 -11.51
CA ARG A 144 17.85 3.37 -11.99
C ARG A 144 16.66 4.12 -11.41
N ALA A 145 16.69 4.43 -10.11
CA ALA A 145 15.65 5.20 -9.47
C ALA A 145 15.55 6.63 -10.03
N GLU A 146 16.68 7.28 -10.28
CA GLU A 146 16.76 8.62 -10.89
C GLU A 146 16.21 8.65 -12.32
N LEU A 147 16.49 7.62 -13.13
CA LEU A 147 15.97 7.49 -14.51
C LEU A 147 14.46 7.30 -14.58
N LEU A 148 13.84 6.79 -13.52
CA LEU A 148 12.40 6.53 -13.46
C LEU A 148 11.60 7.70 -12.88
N LEU A 149 12.24 8.82 -12.50
CA LEU A 149 11.56 9.99 -11.98
C LEU A 149 10.53 10.54 -12.97
N GLY A 150 9.36 10.92 -12.44
CA GLY A 150 8.27 11.49 -13.23
C GLY A 150 6.96 10.71 -13.10
N SER A 151 6.03 10.99 -14.02
CA SER A 151 4.68 10.41 -13.99
C SER A 151 4.65 8.99 -14.55
N ILE A 152 3.93 8.11 -13.88
CA ILE A 152 3.76 6.70 -14.28
C ILE A 152 2.33 6.22 -14.01
N SER A 153 1.90 5.19 -14.74
CA SER A 153 0.62 4.54 -14.48
C SER A 153 0.69 3.72 -13.20
N TYR A 154 -0.23 3.92 -12.26
CA TYR A 154 -0.24 3.19 -11.00
C TYR A 154 -1.13 1.95 -11.06
N SER A 155 -0.68 0.87 -10.44
CA SER A 155 -1.50 -0.31 -10.20
C SER A 155 -1.16 -0.91 -8.85
N LEU A 156 -2.17 -1.05 -7.97
CA LEU A 156 -1.99 -1.66 -6.65
C LEU A 156 -1.36 -3.05 -6.74
N LEU A 157 -1.74 -3.84 -7.75
CA LEU A 157 -1.29 -5.21 -7.91
C LEU A 157 -0.01 -5.33 -8.73
N TRP A 158 0.25 -4.44 -9.69
CA TRP A 158 1.27 -4.68 -10.72
C TRP A 158 2.32 -3.59 -10.87
N ASN A 159 2.07 -2.38 -10.34
CA ASN A 159 2.99 -1.25 -10.48
C ASN A 159 2.82 -0.30 -9.29
N ASN A 160 3.23 -0.80 -8.12
CA ASN A 160 3.18 -0.11 -6.83
C ASN A 160 4.60 0.24 -6.35
N CYS A 161 4.72 0.82 -5.16
CA CYS A 161 6.01 1.27 -4.63
C CYS A 161 7.00 0.13 -4.39
N GLU A 162 6.52 -1.06 -4.05
CA GLU A 162 7.36 -2.23 -3.86
C GLU A 162 7.95 -2.72 -5.20
N HIS A 163 7.14 -2.81 -6.26
CA HIS A 163 7.63 -3.15 -7.60
C HIS A 163 8.71 -2.20 -8.09
N PHE A 164 8.55 -0.90 -7.82
CA PHE A 164 9.53 0.12 -8.17
C PHE A 164 10.87 -0.16 -7.49
N VAL A 165 10.90 -0.32 -6.16
CA VAL A 165 12.17 -0.51 -5.44
C VAL A 165 12.82 -1.86 -5.74
N THR A 166 12.06 -2.93 -5.95
CA THR A 166 12.63 -4.23 -6.30
C THR A 166 13.17 -4.25 -7.73
N TYR A 167 12.54 -3.52 -8.65
CA TYR A 167 13.08 -3.32 -9.99
C TYR A 167 14.42 -2.58 -9.95
N CYS A 168 14.49 -1.49 -9.17
CA CYS A 168 15.73 -0.74 -9.00
C CYS A 168 16.81 -1.60 -8.35
N ARG A 169 16.50 -2.35 -7.28
CA ARG A 169 17.48 -3.06 -6.46
C ARG A 169 17.88 -4.44 -6.98
N TYR A 170 16.95 -5.21 -7.55
CA TYR A 170 17.16 -6.62 -7.95
C TYR A 170 16.98 -6.84 -9.46
N GLY A 171 16.59 -5.80 -10.21
CA GLY A 171 16.38 -5.84 -11.65
C GLY A 171 15.04 -6.43 -12.11
N THR A 172 14.16 -6.82 -11.18
CA THR A 172 12.81 -7.32 -11.46
C THR A 172 11.79 -6.70 -10.51
N GLY A 173 10.70 -6.15 -11.06
CA GLY A 173 9.59 -5.62 -10.28
C GLY A 173 8.72 -6.75 -9.74
N THR A 174 8.70 -6.94 -8.43
CA THR A 174 7.93 -7.95 -7.70
C THR A 174 7.38 -7.30 -6.43
N SER A 175 6.24 -7.77 -5.94
CA SER A 175 5.68 -7.27 -4.68
C SER A 175 5.18 -8.43 -3.84
N LEU A 176 5.85 -8.65 -2.72
CA LEU A 176 5.46 -9.67 -1.75
C LEU A 176 4.08 -9.34 -1.16
N GLN A 177 3.77 -8.06 -0.96
CA GLN A 177 2.44 -7.64 -0.51
C GLN A 177 1.35 -8.03 -1.52
N THR A 178 1.58 -7.81 -2.82
CA THR A 178 0.64 -8.26 -3.86
C THR A 178 0.48 -9.77 -3.84
N GLU A 179 1.58 -10.52 -3.75
CA GLU A 179 1.54 -11.99 -3.74
C GLU A 179 0.76 -12.51 -2.54
N GLN A 180 1.06 -12.01 -1.34
CA GLN A 180 0.33 -12.35 -0.11
C GLN A 180 -1.15 -12.01 -0.21
N PHE A 181 -1.49 -10.84 -0.76
CA PHE A 181 -2.88 -10.44 -0.97
C PHE A 181 -3.60 -11.39 -1.96
N CYS A 182 -2.94 -11.75 -3.07
CA CYS A 182 -3.47 -12.68 -4.04
C CYS A 182 -3.67 -14.09 -3.45
N GLU A 183 -2.71 -14.59 -2.68
CA GLU A 183 -2.82 -15.90 -2.00
C GLU A 183 -3.92 -15.88 -0.93
N TRP A 184 -4.03 -14.81 -0.16
CA TRP A 184 -5.13 -14.63 0.78
C TRP A 184 -6.49 -14.62 0.05
N MET A 185 -6.62 -13.90 -1.07
CA MET A 185 -7.83 -13.91 -1.88
C MET A 185 -8.16 -15.31 -2.42
N LYS A 186 -7.16 -16.05 -2.93
CA LYS A 186 -7.35 -17.43 -3.39
C LYS A 186 -7.83 -18.32 -2.25
N SER A 187 -7.22 -18.19 -1.07
CA SER A 187 -7.63 -18.94 0.13
C SER A 187 -9.07 -18.60 0.53
N LEU A 188 -9.48 -17.33 0.44
CA LEU A 188 -10.83 -16.89 0.77
C LEU A 188 -11.87 -17.45 -0.23
N ILE A 189 -11.53 -17.42 -1.52
CA ILE A 189 -12.36 -17.96 -2.61
C ILE A 189 -12.57 -19.46 -2.44
N ARG A 190 -11.53 -20.19 -2.03
CA ARG A 190 -11.55 -21.63 -1.85
C ARG A 190 -12.17 -22.09 -0.53
N ASP A 191 -12.39 -21.18 0.42
CA ASP A 191 -13.01 -21.53 1.69
C ASP A 191 -14.53 -21.70 1.54
N GLN A 192 -14.98 -22.95 1.67
CA GLN A 192 -16.40 -23.32 1.62
C GLN A 192 -17.24 -22.58 2.67
N ARG A 193 -16.64 -22.11 3.77
CA ARG A 193 -17.34 -21.28 4.78
C ARG A 193 -17.71 -19.91 4.22
N THR A 194 -16.89 -19.34 3.34
CA THR A 194 -17.18 -18.07 2.64
C THR A 194 -18.39 -18.21 1.73
N VAL A 195 -18.54 -19.36 1.05
CA VAL A 195 -19.72 -19.67 0.21
C VAL A 195 -21.00 -19.65 1.07
N VAL A 196 -20.98 -20.35 2.20
CA VAL A 196 -22.15 -20.41 3.11
C VAL A 196 -22.45 -19.02 3.70
N LEU A 197 -21.43 -18.28 4.13
CA LEU A 197 -21.58 -16.94 4.70
C LEU A 197 -22.18 -15.95 3.70
N THR A 198 -21.69 -15.96 2.46
CA THR A 198 -22.19 -15.07 1.40
C THR A 198 -23.62 -15.40 0.99
N ALA A 199 -24.00 -16.68 0.96
CA ALA A 199 -25.39 -17.09 0.76
C ALA A 199 -26.30 -16.62 1.90
N LEU A 200 -25.89 -16.78 3.17
CA LEU A 200 -26.65 -16.32 4.33
C LEU A 200 -26.82 -14.80 4.36
N LEU A 201 -25.75 -14.05 4.08
CA LEU A 201 -25.81 -12.58 3.96
C LEU A 201 -26.73 -12.14 2.82
N GLY A 202 -26.71 -12.84 1.69
CA GLY A 202 -27.62 -12.61 0.56
C GLY A 202 -29.09 -12.81 0.96
N LEU A 203 -29.40 -13.91 1.65
CA LEU A 203 -30.74 -14.19 2.17
C LEU A 203 -31.20 -13.14 3.19
N LEU A 204 -30.33 -12.74 4.11
CA LEU A 204 -30.61 -11.69 5.10
C LEU A 204 -30.85 -10.33 4.43
N ALA A 205 -30.06 -9.97 3.41
CA ALA A 205 -30.27 -8.73 2.66
C ALA A 205 -31.63 -8.71 1.94
N MET A 206 -32.04 -9.84 1.34
CA MET A 206 -33.37 -9.98 0.75
C MET A 206 -34.49 -9.90 1.79
N ALA A 207 -34.28 -10.42 3.00
CA ALA A 207 -35.25 -10.32 4.08
C ALA A 207 -35.39 -8.87 4.63
N CYS A 208 -34.28 -8.15 4.77
CA CYS A 208 -34.27 -6.79 5.33
C CYS A 208 -34.72 -5.71 4.34
N TRP A 209 -34.36 -5.83 3.06
CA TRP A 209 -34.63 -4.80 2.04
C TRP A 209 -35.64 -5.24 0.98
N GLY A 210 -36.18 -6.45 1.10
CA GLY A 210 -37.10 -7.02 0.13
C GLY A 210 -36.38 -7.69 -1.05
N VAL A 211 -37.12 -8.55 -1.73
CA VAL A 211 -36.65 -9.25 -2.92
C VAL A 211 -36.74 -8.30 -4.11
N SER A 212 -35.59 -7.88 -4.62
CA SER A 212 -35.46 -7.07 -5.82
C SER A 212 -34.32 -7.61 -6.67
N SER A 213 -34.22 -7.19 -7.93
CA SER A 213 -33.08 -7.55 -8.78
C SER A 213 -31.74 -7.14 -8.15
N GLY A 214 -31.69 -6.02 -7.41
CA GLY A 214 -30.49 -5.52 -6.73
C GLY A 214 -30.06 -6.35 -5.52
N THR A 215 -30.97 -7.10 -4.89
CA THR A 215 -30.65 -7.96 -3.73
C THR A 215 -30.58 -9.44 -4.10
N ALA A 216 -31.44 -9.91 -5.01
CA ALA A 216 -31.51 -11.31 -5.42
C ALA A 216 -30.38 -11.74 -6.34
N LEU A 217 -29.95 -10.90 -7.30
CA LEU A 217 -28.87 -11.26 -8.22
C LEU A 217 -27.53 -11.43 -7.48
N PRO A 218 -27.08 -10.50 -6.62
CA PRO A 218 -25.86 -10.72 -5.85
C PRO A 218 -25.97 -11.90 -4.88
N ALA A 219 -27.13 -12.10 -4.25
CA ALA A 219 -27.37 -13.20 -3.31
C ALA A 219 -27.24 -14.59 -3.94
N LEU A 220 -27.46 -14.71 -5.26
CA LEU A 220 -27.30 -15.97 -6.00
C LEU A 220 -25.93 -16.05 -6.68
N LEU A 221 -25.51 -14.99 -7.39
CA LEU A 221 -24.31 -15.03 -8.23
C LEU A 221 -23.02 -15.07 -7.42
N VAL A 222 -22.92 -14.35 -6.30
CA VAL A 222 -21.71 -14.32 -5.48
C VAL A 222 -21.40 -15.69 -4.86
N PRO A 223 -22.31 -16.35 -4.11
CA PRO A 223 -22.02 -17.68 -3.58
C PRO A 223 -21.87 -18.73 -4.68
N PHE A 224 -22.61 -18.65 -5.79
CA PHE A 224 -22.44 -19.57 -6.92
C PHE A 224 -21.05 -19.47 -7.56
N THR A 225 -20.56 -18.26 -7.80
CA THR A 225 -19.21 -18.05 -8.37
C THR A 225 -18.11 -18.48 -7.41
N LEU A 226 -18.26 -18.23 -6.10
CA LEU A 226 -17.33 -18.72 -5.09
C LEU A 226 -17.33 -20.26 -5.00
N TRP A 227 -18.51 -20.90 -5.05
CA TRP A 227 -18.64 -22.35 -5.06
C TRP A 227 -18.00 -22.99 -6.30
N MET A 228 -18.22 -22.42 -7.47
CA MET A 228 -17.60 -22.87 -8.72
C MET A 228 -16.07 -22.71 -8.72
N ALA A 229 -15.54 -21.78 -7.93
CA ALA A 229 -14.12 -21.49 -7.82
C ALA A 229 -13.41 -22.20 -6.64
N SER A 230 -14.16 -22.90 -5.78
CA SER A 230 -13.66 -23.67 -4.62
C SER A 230 -13.27 -25.09 -5.01
#